data_AF-A0A8T4PVY9-F1
#
_entry.id   AF-A0A8T4PVY9-F1
#
_cell.length_a   1.000
_cell.length_b   1.000
_cell.length_c   1.000
_cell.angle_alpha   90.00
_cell.angle_beta   90.00
_cell.angle_gamma   90.00
#
_symmetry.space_group_name_H-M   'P 1'
#
loop_
_entity.id
_entity.type
_entity.pdbx_description
1 polymer ?
#
loop_
_entity_poly.entity_id
_entity_poly.type
_entity_poly.pdbx_seq_one_letter_code
_entity_poly.pdbx_strand_id
1 'polypeptide(L)'
;MAKKRGKPKAKSKAVSRKSPKKAKLPRITLQKTSQKPISIIAEKPKPMKETLRELEILAEEKKVEQKVDDIGKKEEAIEQKETAIITQEKKIEKETEKVEKLEKDIKKEVAARPLRKFTIKDLNKGIIGAFIGVVAHFAFIYGKQIASDITIVRATILLVFSYILIIILMYETGYREIREKRLLGILPKRATAIYITSLVMIPIIFFLFNQLDISNMAELYKQIAVTSVLSSVGAGTADLIGRD
;
A
#
# COMPACT_ATOMS: atom_id res chain seq x y z
N MET A 1 53.81 -4.42 -9.47
CA MET A 1 54.09 -5.87 -9.38
C MET A 1 52.79 -6.64 -9.20
N ALA A 2 52.71 -7.86 -9.77
CA ALA A 2 51.67 -8.89 -9.68
C ALA A 2 50.23 -8.51 -10.16
N LYS A 3 49.82 -8.79 -11.40
CA LYS A 3 49.53 -10.05 -12.13
C LYS A 3 48.10 -10.59 -11.93
N LYS A 4 47.42 -10.69 -13.09
CA LYS A 4 46.60 -11.82 -13.59
C LYS A 4 45.22 -11.98 -12.91
N ARG A 5 44.12 -12.37 -13.56
CA ARG A 5 43.70 -12.98 -14.84
C ARG A 5 42.15 -12.81 -14.84
N GLY A 6 41.36 -12.86 -15.90
CA GLY A 6 41.52 -13.26 -17.28
C GLY A 6 40.22 -12.92 -18.02
N LYS A 7 40.33 -12.76 -19.35
CA LYS A 7 39.24 -12.55 -20.31
C LYS A 7 38.49 -13.90 -20.60
N PRO A 8 37.76 -14.04 -21.73
CA PRO A 8 36.31 -14.00 -21.90
C PRO A 8 35.79 -15.35 -22.42
N LYS A 9 34.55 -15.39 -22.97
CA LYS A 9 33.94 -16.37 -23.92
C LYS A 9 32.57 -16.84 -23.40
N ALA A 10 31.59 -17.29 -24.17
CA ALA A 10 31.18 -17.22 -25.58
C ALA A 10 29.99 -18.20 -25.70
N LYS A 11 28.97 -17.84 -26.49
CA LYS A 11 28.08 -18.71 -27.30
C LYS A 11 27.64 -20.11 -26.78
N SER A 12 26.32 -20.31 -26.67
CA SER A 12 25.56 -21.44 -27.26
C SER A 12 24.05 -21.09 -27.22
N LYS A 13 23.36 -20.98 -28.37
CA LYS A 13 22.61 -22.00 -29.12
C LYS A 13 21.44 -22.66 -28.35
N ALA A 14 20.23 -22.22 -28.72
CA ALA A 14 18.98 -22.95 -29.00
C ALA A 14 18.68 -24.26 -28.24
N VAL A 15 17.54 -24.30 -27.55
CA VAL A 15 16.66 -25.48 -27.51
C VAL A 15 15.20 -25.04 -27.56
N SER A 16 14.54 -25.41 -28.64
CA SER A 16 13.09 -25.34 -28.82
C SER A 16 12.39 -26.34 -27.90
N ARG A 17 11.26 -25.96 -27.29
CA ARG A 17 10.25 -26.92 -26.84
C ARG A 17 8.93 -26.62 -27.56
N LYS A 18 8.69 -27.40 -28.62
CA LYS A 18 7.39 -27.63 -29.22
C LYS A 18 6.56 -28.52 -28.28
N SER A 19 5.27 -28.22 -28.14
CA SER A 19 4.23 -29.17 -27.72
C SER A 19 3.05 -29.09 -28.70
N PRO A 20 2.29 -30.18 -28.89
CA PRO A 20 1.86 -30.60 -30.21
C PRO A 20 0.50 -30.02 -30.64
N LYS A 21 0.41 -29.76 -31.95
CA LYS A 21 -0.85 -29.56 -32.70
C LYS A 21 -1.73 -30.81 -32.57
N LYS A 22 -2.93 -30.68 -32.02
CA LYS A 22 -3.99 -31.68 -32.18
C LYS A 22 -4.48 -31.69 -33.62
N ALA A 23 -4.47 -32.88 -34.20
CA ALA A 23 -4.77 -33.18 -35.59
C ALA A 23 -6.25 -32.93 -35.92
N LYS A 24 -6.47 -32.27 -37.07
CA LYS A 24 -7.73 -32.38 -37.83
C LYS A 24 -7.63 -33.65 -38.68
N LEU A 25 -8.55 -34.59 -38.48
CA LEU A 25 -8.80 -35.75 -39.35
C LEU A 25 -10.17 -35.57 -40.05
N PRO A 26 -10.42 -36.27 -41.17
CA PRO A 26 -10.73 -35.61 -42.42
C PRO A 26 -12.21 -35.71 -42.79
N ARG A 27 -12.61 -34.76 -43.65
CA ARG A 27 -13.88 -34.74 -44.38
C ARG A 27 -13.87 -35.88 -45.40
N ILE A 28 -14.65 -36.92 -45.15
CA ILE A 28 -14.96 -37.94 -46.15
C ILE A 28 -16.25 -37.50 -46.86
N THR A 29 -16.06 -36.99 -48.07
CA THR A 29 -17.06 -37.00 -49.14
C THR A 29 -16.88 -38.31 -49.89
N LEU A 30 -17.97 -39.00 -50.22
CA LEU A 30 -18.19 -40.05 -51.24
C LEU A 30 -19.46 -40.82 -50.76
N GLN A 31 -20.43 -41.25 -51.56
CA GLN A 31 -20.57 -41.33 -53.00
C GLN A 31 -22.08 -41.56 -53.26
N LYS A 32 -22.63 -40.94 -54.29
CA LYS A 32 -23.91 -41.33 -54.88
C LYS A 32 -23.72 -42.70 -55.53
N THR A 33 -24.42 -43.72 -55.06
CA THR A 33 -24.64 -44.95 -55.82
C THR A 33 -26.09 -45.38 -55.73
N SER A 34 -26.67 -45.45 -56.92
CA SER A 34 -27.97 -45.95 -57.32
C SER A 34 -28.36 -47.28 -56.65
N GLN A 35 -29.59 -47.35 -56.14
CA GLN A 35 -30.35 -48.61 -56.05
C GLN A 35 -31.81 -48.40 -56.49
N LYS A 36 -32.26 -49.42 -57.21
CA LYS A 36 -33.49 -49.66 -57.98
C LYS A 36 -34.79 -49.63 -57.14
N PRO A 37 -35.98 -49.62 -57.78
CA PRO A 37 -37.24 -49.30 -57.12
C PRO A 37 -37.71 -50.46 -56.24
N ILE A 38 -37.99 -50.15 -54.97
CA ILE A 38 -38.66 -51.09 -54.09
C ILE A 38 -40.15 -50.78 -54.17
N SER A 39 -40.83 -51.74 -54.78
CA SER A 39 -42.27 -51.99 -54.74
C SER A 39 -42.90 -51.60 -53.41
N ILE A 40 -44.01 -50.88 -53.53
CA ILE A 40 -45.04 -50.69 -52.51
C ILE A 40 -45.43 -52.07 -51.98
N ILE A 41 -44.94 -52.42 -50.79
CA ILE A 41 -45.47 -53.53 -49.99
C ILE A 41 -46.02 -52.88 -48.73
N ALA A 42 -47.35 -52.94 -48.62
CA ALA A 42 -48.09 -52.47 -47.46
C ALA A 42 -47.63 -53.22 -46.21
N GLU A 43 -46.83 -52.57 -45.37
CA GLU A 43 -46.55 -53.05 -44.02
C GLU A 43 -47.65 -52.58 -43.06
N LYS A 44 -48.23 -53.57 -42.39
CA LYS A 44 -49.35 -53.47 -41.45
C LYS A 44 -49.04 -52.49 -40.31
N PRO A 45 -50.06 -51.85 -39.70
CA PRO A 45 -49.87 -51.02 -38.52
C PRO A 45 -49.25 -51.87 -37.40
N LYS A 46 -48.09 -51.46 -36.89
CA LYS A 46 -47.46 -52.09 -35.71
C LYS A 46 -48.41 -51.99 -34.51
N PRO A 47 -48.47 -53.01 -33.63
CA PRO A 47 -49.35 -53.01 -32.48
C PRO A 47 -48.98 -51.87 -31.53
N MET A 48 -49.97 -51.09 -31.11
CA MET A 48 -49.89 -49.91 -30.22
C MET A 48 -49.11 -50.13 -28.91
N LYS A 49 -48.78 -51.38 -28.55
CA LYS A 49 -47.99 -51.76 -27.36
C LYS A 49 -46.48 -51.64 -27.55
N GLU A 50 -45.96 -51.77 -28.77
CA GLU A 50 -44.51 -51.65 -29.02
C GLU A 50 -44.06 -50.19 -29.02
N THR A 51 -44.87 -49.29 -29.59
CA THR A 51 -44.64 -47.84 -29.57
C THR A 51 -44.74 -47.25 -28.15
N LEU A 52 -45.60 -47.80 -27.29
CA LEU A 52 -45.66 -47.40 -25.87
C LEU A 52 -44.40 -47.77 -25.09
N ARG A 53 -43.81 -48.95 -25.35
CA ARG A 53 -42.54 -49.36 -24.73
C ARG A 53 -41.36 -48.51 -25.21
N GLU A 54 -41.31 -48.18 -26.49
CA GLU A 54 -40.28 -47.29 -27.03
C GLU A 54 -40.37 -45.87 -26.44
N LEU A 55 -41.59 -45.36 -26.21
CA LEU A 55 -41.81 -44.07 -25.54
C LEU A 55 -41.40 -44.09 -24.06
N GLU A 56 -41.63 -45.21 -23.37
CA GLU A 56 -41.27 -45.41 -21.96
C GLU A 56 -39.74 -45.45 -21.78
N ILE A 57 -39.05 -46.17 -22.67
CA ILE A 57 -37.58 -46.22 -22.71
C ILE A 57 -36.98 -44.83 -23.02
N LEU A 58 -37.53 -44.09 -23.98
CA LEU A 58 -37.10 -42.72 -24.30
C LEU A 58 -37.32 -41.73 -23.14
N ALA A 59 -38.39 -41.91 -22.36
CA ALA A 59 -38.65 -41.08 -21.18
C ALA A 59 -37.67 -41.39 -20.05
N GLU A 60 -37.25 -42.66 -19.93
CA GLU A 60 -36.28 -43.11 -18.94
C GLU A 60 -34.85 -42.67 -19.31
N GLU A 61 -34.47 -42.74 -20.59
CA GLU A 61 -33.22 -42.21 -21.12
C GLU A 61 -33.09 -40.70 -20.85
N LYS A 62 -34.14 -39.91 -21.11
CA LYS A 62 -34.15 -38.47 -20.81
C LYS A 62 -34.00 -38.16 -19.31
N LYS A 63 -34.57 -38.98 -18.43
CA LYS A 63 -34.40 -38.83 -16.97
C LYS A 63 -32.98 -39.17 -16.53
N VAL A 64 -32.34 -40.14 -17.18
CA VAL A 64 -30.93 -40.49 -16.92
C VAL A 64 -30.02 -39.36 -17.42
N GLU A 65 -30.28 -38.82 -18.61
CA GLU A 65 -29.52 -37.71 -19.20
C GLU A 65 -29.58 -36.45 -18.32
N GLN A 66 -30.77 -36.11 -17.79
CA GLN A 66 -30.91 -35.00 -16.82
C GLN A 66 -30.13 -35.24 -15.52
N LYS A 67 -30.10 -36.48 -15.01
CA LYS A 67 -29.33 -36.81 -13.81
C LYS A 67 -27.82 -36.70 -14.06
N VAL A 68 -27.35 -37.08 -15.25
CA VAL A 68 -25.94 -36.96 -15.64
C VAL A 68 -25.53 -35.49 -15.76
N ASP A 69 -26.37 -34.64 -16.36
CA ASP A 69 -26.14 -33.20 -16.43
C ASP A 69 -26.11 -32.53 -15.05
N ASP A 70 -27.01 -32.94 -14.14
CA ASP A 70 -27.02 -32.43 -12.76
C ASP A 70 -25.80 -32.90 -11.94
N ILE A 71 -25.27 -34.09 -12.22
CA ILE A 71 -24.01 -34.56 -11.63
C ILE A 71 -22.84 -33.74 -12.17
N GLY A 72 -22.77 -33.52 -13.49
CA GLY A 72 -21.71 -32.70 -14.10
C GLY A 72 -21.66 -31.27 -13.54
N LYS A 73 -22.82 -30.63 -13.34
CA LYS A 73 -22.89 -29.29 -12.70
C LYS A 73 -22.43 -29.30 -11.25
N LYS A 74 -22.69 -30.39 -10.51
CA LYS A 74 -22.22 -30.54 -9.12
C LYS A 74 -20.71 -30.76 -9.06
N GLU A 75 -20.14 -31.51 -9.98
CA GLU A 75 -18.69 -31.72 -10.08
C GLU A 75 -17.96 -30.40 -10.39
N GLU A 76 -18.42 -29.63 -11.36
CA GLU A 76 -17.86 -28.29 -11.66
C GLU A 76 -17.94 -27.34 -10.45
N ALA A 77 -19.07 -27.38 -9.71
CA ALA A 77 -19.24 -26.58 -8.50
C ALA A 77 -18.30 -27.01 -7.35
N ILE A 78 -17.93 -28.29 -7.28
CA ILE A 78 -16.96 -28.82 -6.31
C ILE A 78 -15.54 -28.39 -6.70
N GLU A 79 -15.17 -28.50 -7.98
CA GLU A 79 -13.85 -28.11 -8.48
C GLU A 79 -13.58 -26.60 -8.30
N GLN A 80 -14.60 -25.75 -8.48
CA GLN A 80 -14.53 -24.33 -8.17
C GLN A 80 -14.34 -24.05 -6.67
N LYS A 81 -14.95 -24.85 -5.78
CA LYS A 81 -14.77 -24.71 -4.33
C LYS A 81 -13.38 -25.18 -3.90
N GLU A 82 -12.88 -26.28 -4.44
CA GLU A 82 -11.54 -26.78 -4.14
C GLU A 82 -10.45 -25.79 -4.55
N THR A 83 -10.55 -25.24 -5.76
CA THR A 83 -9.61 -24.20 -6.22
C THR A 83 -9.67 -22.95 -5.33
N ALA A 84 -10.85 -22.53 -4.87
CA ALA A 84 -11.00 -21.43 -3.92
C ALA A 84 -10.32 -21.74 -2.57
N ILE A 85 -10.51 -22.95 -2.02
CA ILE A 85 -9.88 -23.38 -0.76
C ILE A 85 -8.36 -23.38 -0.87
N ILE A 86 -7.79 -23.94 -1.94
CA ILE A 86 -6.34 -23.96 -2.18
C ILE A 86 -5.75 -22.53 -2.24
N THR A 87 -6.49 -21.58 -2.82
CA THR A 87 -6.03 -20.18 -2.84
C THR A 87 -6.10 -19.50 -1.47
N GLN A 88 -7.07 -19.87 -0.63
CA GLN A 88 -7.18 -19.36 0.74
C GLN A 88 -6.07 -19.94 1.62
N GLU A 89 -5.79 -21.23 1.53
CA GLU A 89 -4.69 -21.88 2.27
C GLU A 89 -3.33 -21.24 1.96
N LYS A 90 -3.05 -20.99 0.68
CA LYS A 90 -1.82 -20.28 0.27
C LYS A 90 -1.74 -18.84 0.77
N LYS A 91 -2.87 -18.18 1.01
CA LYS A 91 -2.87 -16.83 1.62
C LYS A 91 -2.58 -16.92 3.10
N ILE A 92 -3.20 -17.87 3.80
CA ILE A 92 -3.01 -18.12 5.22
C ILE A 92 -1.54 -18.48 5.49
N GLU A 93 -0.95 -19.37 4.69
CA GLU A 93 0.46 -19.77 4.80
C GLU A 93 1.43 -18.57 4.66
N LYS A 94 1.15 -17.67 3.72
CA LYS A 94 1.94 -16.43 3.55
C LYS A 94 1.76 -15.45 4.70
N GLU A 95 0.60 -15.44 5.34
CA GLU A 95 0.34 -14.60 6.51
C GLU A 95 1.01 -15.17 7.76
N THR A 96 0.93 -16.48 7.99
CA THR A 96 1.66 -17.13 9.10
C THR A 96 3.16 -17.00 8.95
N GLU A 97 3.73 -17.12 7.76
CA GLU A 97 5.17 -16.85 7.54
C GLU A 97 5.57 -15.41 7.91
N LYS A 98 4.70 -14.42 7.65
CA LYS A 98 4.96 -13.03 8.03
C LYS A 98 4.89 -12.85 9.54
N VAL A 99 3.91 -13.48 10.20
CA VAL A 99 3.75 -13.44 11.65
C VAL A 99 4.96 -14.09 12.33
N GLU A 100 5.43 -15.24 11.86
CA GLU A 100 6.64 -15.87 12.41
C GLU A 100 7.89 -15.00 12.25
N LYS A 101 8.03 -14.30 11.13
CA LYS A 101 9.14 -13.37 10.92
C LYS A 101 9.06 -12.21 11.91
N LEU A 102 7.88 -11.63 12.07
CA LEU A 102 7.62 -10.58 13.07
C LEU A 102 7.93 -11.07 14.49
N GLU A 103 7.51 -12.27 14.87
CA GLU A 103 7.83 -12.84 16.20
C GLU A 103 9.32 -13.07 16.39
N LYS A 104 10.04 -13.53 15.37
CA LYS A 104 11.50 -13.71 15.42
C LYS A 104 12.22 -12.37 15.55
N ASP A 105 11.74 -11.33 14.87
CA ASP A 105 12.30 -9.99 14.94
C ASP A 105 12.01 -9.34 16.30
N ILE A 106 10.79 -9.47 16.82
CA ILE A 106 10.42 -9.04 18.18
C ILE A 106 11.26 -9.79 19.22
N LYS A 107 11.39 -11.12 19.14
CA LYS A 107 12.23 -11.88 20.08
C LYS A 107 13.69 -11.42 20.05
N LYS A 108 14.24 -11.08 18.88
CA LYS A 108 15.60 -10.52 18.76
C LYS A 108 15.70 -9.12 19.37
N GLU A 109 14.68 -8.29 19.18
CA GLU A 109 14.64 -6.92 19.72
C GLU A 109 14.44 -6.91 21.25
N VAL A 110 13.55 -7.74 21.78
CA VAL A 110 13.21 -7.80 23.21
C VAL A 110 14.27 -8.55 24.03
N ALA A 111 14.94 -9.56 23.45
CA ALA A 111 16.06 -10.24 24.11
C ALA A 111 17.34 -9.39 24.18
N ALA A 112 17.45 -8.36 23.34
CA ALA A 112 18.57 -7.43 23.40
C ALA A 112 18.34 -6.42 24.52
N ARG A 113 19.20 -6.45 25.55
CA ARG A 113 19.21 -5.45 26.63
C ARG A 113 19.11 -4.03 26.05
N PRO A 114 18.12 -3.21 26.44
CA PRO A 114 17.74 -1.96 25.77
C PRO A 114 18.85 -0.89 25.74
N LEU A 115 19.93 -1.05 26.50
CA LEU A 115 21.00 -0.05 26.66
C LEU A 115 22.33 -0.42 26.00
N ARG A 116 22.47 -1.59 25.35
CA ARG A 116 23.81 -2.08 24.95
C ARG A 116 24.22 -1.74 23.51
N LYS A 117 23.29 -1.36 22.63
CA LYS A 117 23.62 -1.02 21.23
C LYS A 117 23.10 0.37 20.91
N PHE A 118 23.99 1.36 21.03
CA PHE A 118 23.79 2.65 20.36
C PHE A 118 23.66 2.38 18.86
N THR A 119 22.45 2.49 18.33
CA THR A 119 22.20 2.19 16.91
C THR A 119 22.47 3.42 16.06
N ILE A 120 22.70 3.23 14.76
CA ILE A 120 22.82 4.33 13.79
C ILE A 120 21.53 5.19 13.78
N LYS A 121 20.37 4.59 14.11
CA LYS A 121 19.12 5.33 14.29
C LYS A 121 19.20 6.30 15.47
N ASP A 122 19.79 5.89 16.59
CA ASP A 122 19.97 6.75 17.77
C ASP A 122 20.97 7.87 17.50
N LEU A 123 22.05 7.59 16.74
CA LEU A 123 22.97 8.61 16.26
C LEU A 123 22.26 9.66 15.40
N ASN A 124 21.43 9.23 14.45
CA ASN A 124 20.67 10.15 13.59
C ASN A 124 19.66 10.98 14.39
N LYS A 125 18.94 10.37 15.35
CA LYS A 125 18.05 11.09 16.27
C LYS A 125 18.82 12.12 17.10
N GLY A 126 20.01 11.75 17.58
CA GLY A 126 20.91 12.63 18.32
C GLY A 126 21.43 13.80 17.48
N ILE A 127 21.84 13.57 16.24
CA ILE A 127 22.30 14.61 15.30
C ILE A 127 21.17 15.60 14.99
N ILE A 128 19.96 15.09 14.72
CA ILE A 128 18.80 15.95 14.45
C ILE A 128 18.45 16.78 15.68
N GLY A 129 18.42 16.16 16.86
CA GLY A 129 18.17 16.87 18.13
C GLY A 129 19.23 17.93 18.42
N ALA A 130 20.51 17.61 18.22
CA ALA A 130 21.61 18.56 18.40
C ALA A 130 21.56 19.71 17.39
N PHE A 131 21.26 19.42 16.11
CA PHE A 131 21.09 20.45 15.08
C PHE A 131 19.94 21.39 15.44
N ILE A 132 18.77 20.87 15.81
CA ILE A 132 17.64 21.68 16.25
C ILE A 132 17.99 22.49 17.49
N GLY A 133 18.68 21.90 18.47
CA GLY A 133 19.10 22.59 19.68
C GLY A 133 20.07 23.74 19.43
N VAL A 134 21.07 23.53 18.57
CA VAL A 134 22.04 24.57 18.18
C VAL A 134 21.34 25.69 17.41
N VAL A 135 20.56 25.34 16.37
CA VAL A 135 19.81 26.34 15.59
C VAL A 135 18.82 27.09 16.48
N ALA A 136 18.22 26.42 17.47
CA ALA A 136 17.33 27.04 18.43
C ALA A 136 18.01 28.02 19.38
N HIS A 137 19.17 27.65 19.89
CA HIS A 137 19.96 28.57 20.69
C HIS A 137 20.40 29.80 19.87
N PHE A 138 20.88 29.60 18.64
CA PHE A 138 21.28 30.69 17.75
C PHE A 138 20.10 31.59 17.37
N ALA A 139 18.96 31.02 16.96
CA ALA A 139 17.78 31.81 16.61
C ALA A 139 17.17 32.52 17.82
N PHE A 140 17.39 32.02 19.04
CA PHE A 140 16.99 32.71 20.26
C PHE A 140 17.88 33.91 20.56
N ILE A 141 19.21 33.72 20.58
CA ILE A 141 20.17 34.80 20.87
C ILE A 141 20.17 35.87 19.77
N TYR A 142 20.25 35.44 18.51
CA TYR A 142 20.27 36.35 17.38
C TYR A 142 18.86 36.80 16.97
N GLY A 143 17.80 36.17 17.47
CA GLY A 143 16.42 36.53 17.17
C GLY A 143 16.11 37.98 17.53
N LYS A 144 16.66 38.48 18.63
CA LYS A 144 16.54 39.89 19.04
C LYS A 144 17.24 40.85 18.06
N GLN A 145 18.46 40.54 17.64
CA GLN A 145 19.21 41.36 16.67
C GLN A 145 18.58 41.33 15.28
N ILE A 146 18.12 40.15 14.85
CA ILE A 146 17.42 40.01 13.57
C ILE A 146 16.08 40.75 13.62
N ALA A 147 15.39 40.75 14.76
CA ALA A 147 14.14 41.49 14.93
C ALA A 147 14.31 43.02 14.87
N SER A 148 15.45 43.58 15.32
CA SER A 148 15.68 45.03 15.23
C SER A 148 15.81 45.50 13.77
N ASP A 149 16.39 44.66 12.91
CA ASP A 149 16.71 45.01 11.52
C ASP A 149 15.56 44.77 10.54
N ILE A 150 14.51 44.06 10.98
CA ILE A 150 13.39 43.66 10.14
C ILE A 150 12.24 44.65 10.23
N THR A 151 11.57 44.90 9.09
CA THR A 151 10.35 45.70 9.04
C THR A 151 9.13 44.89 9.44
N ILE A 152 8.07 45.54 9.93
CA ILE A 152 6.83 44.87 10.35
C ILE A 152 6.24 44.03 9.20
N VAL A 153 6.32 44.51 7.95
CA VAL A 153 5.85 43.77 6.76
C VAL A 153 6.58 42.44 6.59
N ARG A 154 7.92 42.46 6.68
CA ARG A 154 8.74 41.25 6.59
C ARG A 154 8.47 40.29 7.75
N ALA A 155 8.23 40.81 8.96
CA ALA A 155 7.83 40.01 10.11
C ALA A 155 6.47 39.32 9.88
N THR A 156 5.47 40.02 9.35
CA THR A 156 4.18 39.41 9.00
C THR A 156 4.32 38.32 7.94
N ILE A 157 5.16 38.54 6.93
CA ILE A 157 5.46 37.52 5.91
C ILE A 157 6.09 36.28 6.56
N LEU A 158 7.04 36.45 7.49
CA LEU A 158 7.66 35.35 8.22
C LEU A 158 6.65 34.56 9.07
N LEU A 159 5.70 35.25 9.70
CA LEU A 159 4.68 34.63 10.53
C LEU A 159 3.68 33.82 9.69
N VAL A 160 3.25 34.35 8.53
CA VAL A 160 2.44 33.59 7.57
C VAL A 160 3.23 32.41 6.99
N PHE A 161 4.50 32.62 6.67
CA PHE A 161 5.38 31.58 6.16
C PHE A 161 5.59 30.46 7.17
N SER A 162 5.78 30.76 8.45
CA SER A 162 5.93 29.74 9.50
C SER A 162 4.67 28.88 9.66
N TYR A 163 3.49 29.49 9.51
CA TYR A 163 2.22 28.77 9.47
C TYR A 163 2.09 27.86 8.24
N ILE A 164 2.49 28.32 7.05
CA ILE A 164 2.49 27.48 5.85
C ILE A 164 3.47 26.31 6.01
N LEU A 165 4.64 26.58 6.58
CA LEU A 165 5.69 25.59 6.82
C LEU A 165 5.18 24.45 7.72
N ILE A 166 4.49 24.77 8.82
CA ILE A 166 3.95 23.74 9.71
C ILE A 166 2.87 22.89 9.02
N ILE A 167 2.03 23.49 8.17
CA ILE A 167 1.05 22.75 7.37
C ILE A 167 1.76 21.80 6.40
N ILE A 168 2.81 22.25 5.71
CA ILE A 168 3.59 21.42 4.79
C ILE A 168 4.25 20.25 5.53
N LEU A 169 4.93 20.52 6.65
CA LEU A 169 5.54 19.47 7.47
C LEU A 169 4.51 18.45 7.93
N MET A 170 3.33 18.91 8.33
CA MET A 170 2.28 18.03 8.79
C MET A 170 1.59 17.28 7.64
N TYR A 171 1.54 17.86 6.45
CA TYR A 171 1.03 17.20 5.26
C TYR A 171 1.95 16.06 4.84
N GLU A 172 3.25 16.30 4.67
CA GLU A 172 4.26 15.29 4.30
C GLU A 172 4.21 14.05 5.22
N THR A 173 3.81 14.28 6.46
CA THR A 173 3.91 13.28 7.51
C THR A 173 2.59 12.62 7.83
N GLY A 174 1.48 13.35 7.76
CA GLY A 174 0.13 12.80 7.88
C GLY A 174 -0.34 12.06 6.62
N TYR A 175 0.16 12.41 5.42
CA TYR A 175 -0.20 11.71 4.18
C TYR A 175 0.34 10.28 4.13
N ARG A 176 1.36 9.96 4.94
CA ARG A 176 1.99 8.64 4.96
C ARG A 176 1.09 7.56 5.58
N GLU A 177 0.07 7.95 6.35
CA GLU A 177 -0.70 7.01 7.18
C GLU A 177 -2.22 7.05 6.94
N ILE A 178 -2.73 8.17 6.43
CA ILE A 178 -4.16 8.35 6.22
C ILE A 178 -4.55 7.79 4.85
N ARG A 179 -4.94 6.50 4.82
CA ARG A 179 -5.55 5.87 3.63
C ARG A 179 -6.90 6.46 3.23
N GLU A 180 -7.55 7.25 4.10
CA GLU A 180 -8.89 7.78 3.88
C GLU A 180 -8.90 9.29 3.61
N LYS A 181 -9.32 9.68 2.40
CA LYS A 181 -9.44 11.09 1.95
C LYS A 181 -10.26 11.98 2.90
N ARG A 182 -11.12 11.41 3.75
CA ARG A 182 -12.00 12.12 4.68
C ARG A 182 -11.24 12.79 5.84
N LEU A 183 -10.09 12.24 6.24
CA LEU A 183 -9.30 12.76 7.37
C LEU A 183 -8.35 13.91 6.95
N LEU A 184 -8.22 14.20 5.66
CA LEU A 184 -7.43 15.33 5.14
C LEU A 184 -7.93 16.70 5.62
N GLY A 185 -9.23 16.84 5.90
CA GLY A 185 -9.83 18.07 6.43
C GLY A 185 -9.55 18.32 7.92
N ILE A 186 -9.14 17.29 8.67
CA ILE A 186 -8.82 17.39 10.11
C ILE A 186 -7.36 17.83 10.29
N LEU A 187 -6.50 17.50 9.32
CA LEU A 187 -5.08 17.82 9.31
C LEU A 187 -4.80 19.33 9.47
N PRO A 188 -5.40 20.27 8.71
CA PRO A 188 -5.14 21.69 8.94
C PRO A 188 -5.55 22.15 10.35
N LYS A 189 -6.63 21.62 10.94
CA LYS A 189 -7.05 21.98 12.30
C LYS A 189 -6.00 21.63 13.36
N ARG A 190 -5.40 20.44 13.23
CA ARG A 190 -4.31 20.01 14.13
C ARG A 190 -3.06 20.87 13.93
N ALA A 191 -2.73 21.25 12.68
CA ALA A 191 -1.60 22.14 12.40
C ALA A 191 -1.81 23.51 13.05
N THR A 192 -3.03 24.04 12.98
CA THR A 192 -3.39 25.30 13.67
C THR A 192 -3.23 25.17 15.19
N ALA A 193 -3.70 24.08 15.80
CA ALA A 193 -3.55 23.87 17.24
C ALA A 193 -2.06 23.86 17.66
N ILE A 194 -1.23 23.09 16.96
CA ILE A 194 0.21 23.00 17.22
C ILE A 194 0.88 24.37 17.00
N TYR A 195 0.52 25.07 15.92
CA TYR A 195 1.06 26.39 15.64
C TYR A 195 0.74 27.40 16.74
N ILE A 196 -0.52 27.46 17.20
CA ILE A 196 -0.92 28.34 18.30
C ILE A 196 -0.15 28.01 19.57
N THR A 197 -0.02 26.72 19.92
CA THR A 197 0.78 26.32 21.09
C THR A 197 2.24 26.76 20.96
N SER A 198 2.82 26.67 19.76
CA SER A 198 4.18 27.11 19.50
C SER A 198 4.33 28.64 19.64
N LEU A 199 3.36 29.42 19.15
CA LEU A 199 3.34 30.88 19.27
C LEU A 199 3.22 31.34 20.72
N VAL A 200 2.45 30.63 21.54
CA VAL A 200 2.29 30.93 22.98
C VAL A 200 3.57 30.62 23.76
N MET A 201 4.31 29.58 23.36
CA MET A 201 5.57 29.22 24.03
C MET A 201 6.68 30.26 23.84
N ILE A 202 6.71 30.97 22.70
CA ILE A 202 7.74 31.98 22.42
C ILE A 202 7.80 33.10 23.48
N PRO A 203 6.71 33.83 23.80
CA PRO A 203 6.75 34.87 24.82
C PRO A 203 7.00 34.29 26.22
N ILE A 204 6.57 33.06 26.52
CA ILE A 204 6.88 32.39 27.79
C ILE A 204 8.40 32.18 27.92
N ILE A 205 9.06 31.70 26.87
CA ILE A 205 10.50 31.49 26.88
C ILE A 205 11.23 32.83 26.98
N PHE A 206 10.84 33.86 26.21
CA PHE A 206 11.45 35.18 26.33
C PHE A 206 11.27 35.82 27.71
N PHE A 207 10.13 35.57 28.36
CA PHE A 207 9.88 35.96 29.74
C PHE A 207 10.83 35.26 30.72
N LEU A 208 11.00 33.93 30.61
CA LEU A 208 11.91 33.16 31.47
C LEU A 208 13.37 33.61 31.39
N PHE A 209 13.81 34.07 30.22
CA PHE A 209 15.17 34.57 30.01
C PHE A 209 15.33 36.08 30.24
N ASN A 210 14.28 36.77 30.74
CA ASN A 210 14.27 38.21 30.96
C ASN A 210 14.65 39.04 29.71
N GLN A 211 14.28 38.53 28.52
CA GLN A 211 14.49 39.21 27.24
C GLN A 211 13.23 39.87 26.68
N LEU A 212 12.11 39.73 27.39
CA LEU A 212 10.82 40.29 27.01
C LEU A 212 10.79 41.80 27.26
N ASP A 213 10.77 42.60 26.19
CA ASP A 213 10.54 44.03 26.29
C ASP A 213 9.05 44.35 26.04
N ILE A 214 8.31 44.51 27.13
CA ILE A 214 6.87 44.82 27.12
C ILE A 214 6.64 46.29 26.68
N SER A 215 7.65 47.15 26.79
CA SER A 215 7.51 48.58 26.49
C SER A 215 7.39 48.82 24.98
N ASN A 216 8.03 47.98 24.17
CA ASN A 216 8.03 48.08 22.72
C ASN A 216 7.30 46.89 22.06
N MET A 217 5.96 47.01 21.96
CA MET A 217 5.11 45.99 21.35
C MET A 217 5.46 45.67 19.88
N ALA A 218 5.95 46.65 19.14
CA ALA A 218 6.35 46.45 17.74
C ALA A 218 7.59 45.55 17.64
N GLU A 219 8.53 45.69 18.55
CA GLU A 219 9.75 44.89 18.58
C GLU A 219 9.48 43.49 19.11
N LEU A 220 8.62 43.35 20.12
CA LEU A 220 8.13 42.06 20.60
C LEU A 220 7.44 41.26 19.48
N TYR A 221 6.59 41.91 18.68
CA TYR A 221 5.95 41.27 17.52
C TYR A 221 6.97 40.73 16.51
N LYS A 222 8.00 41.53 16.19
CA LYS A 222 9.07 41.12 15.26
C LYS A 222 9.87 39.95 15.83
N GLN A 223 10.18 39.96 17.12
CA GLN A 223 10.87 38.86 17.79
C GLN A 223 10.05 37.57 17.70
N ILE A 224 8.75 37.64 18.02
CA ILE A 224 7.84 36.50 17.91
C ILE A 224 7.81 35.97 16.48
N ALA A 225 7.71 36.86 15.49
CA ALA A 225 7.66 36.48 14.07
C ALA A 225 8.95 35.78 13.60
N VAL A 226 10.12 36.30 13.96
CA VAL A 226 11.43 35.70 13.60
C VAL A 226 11.58 34.33 14.24
N THR A 227 11.26 34.20 15.53
CA THR A 227 11.37 32.93 16.25
C THR A 227 10.27 31.93 15.88
N SER A 228 9.14 32.40 15.31
CA SER A 228 8.01 31.53 14.93
C SER A 228 8.38 30.46 13.90
N VAL A 229 9.29 30.76 12.96
CA VAL A 229 9.71 29.79 11.92
C VAL A 229 10.33 28.57 12.58
N LEU A 230 11.30 28.80 13.46
CA LEU A 230 11.98 27.74 14.16
C LEU A 230 11.08 27.03 15.17
N SER A 231 10.27 27.79 15.91
CA SER A 231 9.32 27.22 16.86
C SER A 231 8.32 26.29 16.15
N SER A 232 7.89 26.66 14.94
CA SER A 232 7.00 25.85 14.11
C SER A 232 7.69 24.56 13.62
N VAL A 233 8.97 24.65 13.22
CA VAL A 233 9.77 23.48 12.84
C VAL A 233 9.97 22.55 14.04
N GLY A 234 10.31 23.10 15.21
CA GLY A 234 10.49 22.32 16.44
C GLY A 234 9.20 21.62 16.88
N ALA A 235 8.09 22.35 16.90
CA ALA A 235 6.78 21.80 17.26
C ALA A 235 6.30 20.75 16.24
N GLY A 236 6.47 21.01 14.94
CA GLY A 236 6.17 20.04 13.88
C GLY A 236 7.05 18.79 13.99
N THR A 237 8.32 18.93 14.36
CA THR A 237 9.24 17.80 14.55
C THR A 237 8.92 17.00 15.82
N ALA A 238 8.52 17.65 16.91
CA ALA A 238 8.08 16.95 18.12
C ALA A 238 6.79 16.16 17.88
N ASP A 239 5.84 16.72 17.12
CA ASP A 239 4.62 16.02 16.71
C ASP A 239 4.91 14.79 15.83
N LEU A 240 6.06 14.80 15.13
CA LEU A 240 6.54 13.67 14.35
C LEU A 240 7.14 12.55 15.18
N ILE A 241 7.89 12.91 16.22
CA ILE A 241 8.63 11.96 17.05
C ILE A 241 7.75 11.36 18.15
N GLY A 242 6.79 12.12 18.69
CA GLY A 242 5.90 11.67 19.78
C GLY A 242 4.80 10.69 19.34
N ARG A 243 4.94 10.06 18.18
CA ARG A 243 3.92 9.22 17.54
C ARG A 243 4.25 7.72 17.55
N ASP A 244 5.17 7.32 18.42
CA ASP A 244 5.45 5.94 18.81
C ASP A 244 4.91 5.66 20.23
#